data_AF-A0A836XGI4-F1
#
_entry.id   AF-A0A836XGI4-F1
#
_cell.length_a   1.000
_cell.length_b   1.000
_cell.length_c   1.000
_cell.angle_alpha   90.00
_cell.angle_beta   90.00
_cell.angle_gamma   90.00
#
_symmetry.space_group_name_H-M   'P 1'
#
loop_
_entity.id
_entity.type
_entity.pdbx_description
1 polymer ?
#
loop_
_entity_poly.entity_id
_entity_poly.type
_entity_poly.pdbx_seq_one_letter_code
_entity_poly.pdbx_strand_id
1 'polypeptide(L)'
;MRTYPARLAQDRRQLYPGAHGHPARSGGIPLANGRPQMTRHTYDGRQLNTTFSLSQTEGIAPLPGNAEAALLNVAAHVAAVQALPAEVRIVFVTDEYMAGLNTNYRAKEGTTDVLSFDLGSTPGQPSSGEIYISLPQAERQALALTVPVFEEVARLLTHGLLHLAGWIHDTRDQLLAMESETERFLNDTELNIPL
;
A
#
# COMPACT_ATOMS: atom_id res chain seq x y z
N MET A 1 -22.37 10.66 -6.95
CA MET A 1 -20.94 10.73 -7.31
C MET A 1 -20.27 11.62 -6.26
N ARG A 2 -19.65 11.03 -5.23
CA ARG A 2 -18.93 11.79 -4.20
C ARG A 2 -17.69 12.39 -4.88
N THR A 3 -17.63 13.70 -4.99
CA THR A 3 -16.45 14.41 -5.46
C THR A 3 -15.53 14.67 -4.28
N TYR A 4 -14.47 13.88 -4.16
CA TYR A 4 -13.37 14.21 -3.25
C TYR A 4 -12.72 15.52 -3.73
N PRO A 5 -12.54 16.53 -2.87
CA PRO A 5 -11.83 17.72 -3.27
C PRO A 5 -10.40 17.33 -3.64
N ALA A 6 -9.89 17.83 -4.77
CA ALA A 6 -8.49 17.68 -5.13
C ALA A 6 -7.61 18.24 -3.99
N ARG A 7 -7.09 17.36 -3.12
CA ARG A 7 -6.35 17.66 -1.89
C ARG A 7 -5.53 16.44 -1.54
N LEU A 8 -4.34 16.51 -0.95
CA LEU A 8 -3.40 17.57 -0.62
C LEU A 8 -2.09 17.22 -1.36
N ALA A 9 -1.29 18.20 -1.76
CA ALA A 9 -0.10 18.00 -2.59
C ALA A 9 0.79 16.82 -2.12
N GLN A 10 0.56 15.62 -2.65
CA GLN A 10 1.49 14.51 -2.52
C GLN A 10 2.69 14.85 -3.39
N ASP A 11 3.84 14.81 -2.73
CA ASP A 11 5.11 15.27 -3.24
C ASP A 11 5.50 14.50 -4.52
N ARG A 12 5.38 15.24 -5.63
CA ARG A 12 5.49 14.85 -7.03
C ARG A 12 6.80 14.08 -7.29
N ARG A 13 6.69 13.05 -8.14
CA ARG A 13 7.69 12.04 -8.53
C ARG A 13 7.78 10.85 -7.57
N GLN A 14 6.99 9.83 -7.87
CA GLN A 14 7.31 8.44 -7.53
C GLN A 14 7.85 7.78 -8.80
N LEU A 15 9.10 8.08 -9.12
CA LEU A 15 9.82 7.46 -10.22
C LEU A 15 11.14 6.92 -9.69
N TYR A 16 11.28 5.60 -9.75
CA TYR A 16 12.57 4.94 -9.70
C TYR A 16 13.33 5.25 -11.00
N PRO A 17 14.52 5.86 -10.97
CA PRO A 17 15.48 5.64 -12.03
C PRO A 17 15.94 4.18 -11.93
N GLY A 18 15.95 3.48 -13.06
CA GLY A 18 16.11 2.02 -13.15
C GLY A 18 17.17 1.42 -12.23
N ALA A 19 16.89 0.20 -11.79
CA ALA A 19 17.76 -0.68 -11.02
C ALA A 19 19.04 -1.08 -11.79
N HIS A 20 19.90 -0.10 -12.07
CA HIS A 20 21.25 -0.30 -12.55
C HIS A 20 22.20 0.49 -11.64
N GLY A 21 22.71 -0.18 -10.61
CA GLY A 21 23.97 0.24 -9.97
C GLY A 21 23.97 0.54 -8.48
N HIS A 22 22.97 0.14 -7.69
CA HIS A 22 23.16 0.06 -6.24
C HIS A 22 23.50 -1.38 -5.83
N PRO A 23 24.57 -1.62 -5.04
CA PRO A 23 24.87 -2.95 -4.56
C PRO A 23 23.65 -3.44 -3.78
N ALA A 24 23.08 -4.56 -4.21
CA ALA A 24 22.10 -5.31 -3.46
C ALA A 24 22.69 -5.58 -2.07
N ARG A 25 22.35 -4.73 -1.10
CA ARG A 25 22.55 -5.03 0.30
C ARG A 25 21.54 -6.12 0.60
N SER A 26 22.05 -7.33 0.68
CA SER A 26 21.40 -8.60 1.03
C SER A 26 20.87 -8.62 2.47
N GLY A 27 20.19 -7.55 2.90
CA GLY A 27 19.48 -7.45 4.15
C GLY A 27 18.13 -6.79 3.87
N GLY A 28 17.06 -7.57 3.98
CA GLY A 28 15.69 -7.03 3.91
C GLY A 28 15.52 -5.86 4.87
N ILE A 29 14.60 -4.95 4.55
CA ILE A 29 14.19 -3.87 5.45
C ILE A 29 13.89 -4.51 6.82
N PRO A 30 14.50 -4.05 7.93
CA PRO A 30 14.34 -4.71 9.22
C PRO A 30 12.87 -4.83 9.57
N LEU A 31 12.38 -6.07 9.62
CA LEU A 31 11.05 -6.39 10.11
C LEU A 31 10.98 -5.91 11.56
N ALA A 32 9.90 -5.23 11.90
CA ALA A 32 9.50 -5.13 13.30
C ALA A 32 9.34 -6.54 13.88
N ASN A 33 9.71 -6.70 15.15
CA ASN A 33 9.83 -7.99 15.83
C ASN A 33 8.69 -8.97 15.51
N GLY A 34 9.04 -10.09 14.85
CA GLY A 34 8.12 -11.19 14.55
C GLY A 34 8.20 -11.64 13.09
N ARG A 35 8.14 -12.95 12.83
CA ARG A 35 7.91 -13.47 11.48
C ARG A 35 6.41 -13.31 11.19
N PRO A 36 5.97 -12.41 10.30
CA PRO A 36 4.56 -12.32 9.92
C PRO A 36 4.14 -13.65 9.28
N GLN A 37 3.00 -14.19 9.71
CA GLN A 37 2.45 -15.42 9.16
C GLN A 37 1.88 -15.11 7.77
N MET A 38 2.57 -15.56 6.71
CA MET A 38 2.05 -15.49 5.35
C MET A 38 0.86 -16.45 5.24
N THR A 39 -0.34 -15.90 5.07
CA THR A 39 -1.56 -16.69 4.96
C THR A 39 -2.04 -16.64 3.53
N ARG A 40 -2.30 -17.80 2.92
CA ARG A 40 -2.82 -17.87 1.55
C ARG A 40 -4.30 -17.47 1.56
N HIS A 41 -4.60 -16.27 1.08
CA HIS A 41 -5.97 -15.74 1.05
C HIS A 41 -6.71 -16.19 -0.20
N THR A 42 -7.98 -16.55 -0.05
CA THR A 42 -8.92 -16.85 -1.15
C THR A 42 -9.91 -15.70 -1.30
N TYR A 43 -10.22 -15.29 -2.53
CA TYR A 43 -11.28 -14.33 -2.83
C TYR A 43 -12.36 -15.00 -3.66
N ASP A 44 -13.62 -14.87 -3.25
CA ASP A 44 -14.78 -15.41 -3.98
C ASP A 44 -14.62 -16.89 -4.43
N GLY A 45 -14.11 -17.74 -3.54
CA GLY A 45 -13.87 -19.16 -3.82
C GLY A 45 -12.76 -19.47 -4.84
N ARG A 46 -12.06 -18.45 -5.35
CA ARG A 46 -10.93 -18.57 -6.27
C ARG A 46 -9.60 -18.43 -5.54
N GLN A 47 -8.66 -19.27 -5.92
CA GLN A 47 -7.29 -19.19 -5.44
C GLN A 47 -6.60 -18.03 -6.16
N LEU A 48 -6.19 -17.02 -5.39
CA LEU A 48 -5.37 -15.93 -5.92
C LEU A 48 -3.95 -16.43 -6.16
N ASN A 49 -3.31 -15.87 -7.19
CA ASN A 49 -1.88 -16.09 -7.46
C ASN A 49 -0.98 -15.27 -6.53
N THR A 50 -1.58 -14.31 -5.81
CA THR A 50 -0.91 -13.44 -4.85
C THR A 50 -1.27 -13.83 -3.42
N THR A 51 -0.25 -13.89 -2.57
CA THR A 51 -0.39 -14.06 -1.13
C THR A 51 -0.14 -12.73 -0.44
N PHE A 52 -0.98 -12.38 0.53
CA PHE A 52 -0.85 -11.15 1.31
C PHE A 52 -0.37 -11.46 2.73
N SER A 53 0.40 -10.55 3.30
CA SER A 53 0.67 -10.53 4.74
C SER A 53 0.56 -9.11 5.27
N LEU A 54 0.00 -8.97 6.46
CA LEU A 54 -0.15 -7.69 7.14
C LEU A 54 0.67 -7.71 8.42
N SER A 55 1.34 -6.60 8.70
CA SER A 55 2.16 -6.42 9.90
C SER A 55 2.17 -4.96 10.34
N GLN A 56 2.56 -4.71 11.57
CA GLN A 56 2.66 -3.37 12.15
C GLN A 56 3.99 -3.23 12.86
N THR A 57 4.60 -2.04 12.82
CA THR A 57 5.82 -1.78 13.58
C THR A 57 5.52 -1.51 15.06
N GLU A 58 6.56 -1.59 15.89
CA GLU A 58 6.46 -1.06 17.25
C GLU A 58 6.02 0.41 17.24
N GLY A 59 5.22 0.81 18.23
CA GLY A 59 4.64 2.15 18.31
C GLY A 59 3.32 2.33 17.55
N ILE A 60 2.89 1.33 16.80
CA ILE A 60 1.58 1.32 16.13
C ILE A 60 0.57 0.54 16.96
N ALA A 61 -0.59 1.14 17.21
CA ALA A 61 -1.69 0.48 17.88
C ALA A 61 -2.26 -0.66 17.00
N PRO A 62 -2.69 -1.79 17.60
CA PRO A 62 -3.38 -2.84 16.87
C PRO A 62 -4.58 -2.28 16.09
N LEU A 63 -4.77 -2.76 14.86
CA LEU A 63 -5.96 -2.41 14.08
C LEU A 63 -7.23 -2.87 14.82
N PRO A 64 -8.29 -2.06 14.85
CA PRO A 64 -9.50 -2.37 15.59
C PRO A 64 -10.34 -3.47 14.91
N GLY A 65 -10.94 -4.34 15.72
CA GLY A 65 -12.01 -5.26 15.29
C GLY A 65 -11.61 -6.15 14.12
N ASN A 66 -12.38 -6.06 13.02
CA ASN A 66 -12.19 -6.83 11.79
C ASN A 66 -11.42 -6.06 10.70
N ALA A 67 -10.78 -4.93 11.03
CA ALA A 67 -10.13 -4.06 10.05
C ALA A 67 -9.06 -4.80 9.23
N GLU A 68 -8.24 -5.66 9.85
CA GLU A 68 -7.25 -6.46 9.12
C GLU A 68 -7.89 -7.35 8.05
N ALA A 69 -8.94 -8.09 8.42
CA ALA A 69 -9.66 -8.94 7.48
C ALA A 69 -10.32 -8.13 6.35
N ALA A 70 -10.90 -6.97 6.66
CA ALA A 70 -11.50 -6.09 5.68
C ALA A 70 -10.45 -5.52 4.70
N LEU A 71 -9.26 -5.11 5.19
CA LEU A 71 -8.16 -4.66 4.33
C LEU A 71 -7.63 -5.77 3.43
N LEU A 72 -7.56 -7.00 3.95
CA LEU A 72 -7.18 -8.16 3.14
C LEU A 72 -8.20 -8.45 2.04
N ASN A 73 -9.50 -8.24 2.30
CA ASN A 73 -10.53 -8.35 1.26
C ASN A 73 -10.35 -7.27 0.18
N VAL A 74 -10.04 -6.03 0.56
CA VAL A 74 -9.70 -4.95 -0.40
C VAL A 74 -8.52 -5.37 -1.27
N ALA A 75 -7.43 -5.83 -0.67
CA ALA A 75 -6.24 -6.27 -1.40
C ALA A 75 -6.54 -7.44 -2.35
N ALA A 76 -7.33 -8.40 -1.88
CA ALA A 76 -7.73 -9.57 -2.63
C ALA A 76 -8.63 -9.21 -3.84
N HIS A 77 -9.52 -8.25 -3.69
CA HIS A 77 -10.35 -7.73 -4.77
C HIS A 77 -9.52 -7.00 -5.84
N VAL A 78 -8.54 -6.19 -5.43
CA VAL A 78 -7.57 -5.58 -6.37
C VAL A 78 -6.79 -6.67 -7.11
N ALA A 79 -6.33 -7.71 -6.42
CA ALA A 79 -5.60 -8.85 -7.00
C ALA A 79 -6.42 -9.70 -7.98
N ALA A 80 -7.75 -9.66 -7.88
CA ALA A 80 -8.63 -10.38 -8.79
C ALA A 80 -8.70 -9.72 -10.18
N VAL A 81 -8.37 -8.42 -10.26
CA VAL A 81 -8.46 -7.61 -11.49
C VAL A 81 -7.08 -7.19 -12.00
N GLN A 82 -6.16 -6.89 -11.09
CA GLN A 82 -4.82 -6.38 -11.40
C GLN A 82 -3.77 -7.49 -11.22
N ALA A 83 -2.77 -7.52 -12.09
CA ALA A 83 -1.64 -8.41 -11.95
C ALA A 83 -0.69 -7.86 -10.87
N LEU A 84 -0.59 -8.56 -9.74
CA LEU A 84 0.28 -8.21 -8.62
C LEU A 84 1.45 -9.19 -8.49
N PRO A 85 2.51 -8.83 -7.74
CA PRO A 85 3.53 -9.78 -7.31
C PRO A 85 2.91 -11.00 -6.62
N ALA A 86 3.59 -12.15 -6.67
CA ALA A 86 3.11 -13.39 -6.06
C ALA A 86 3.06 -13.29 -4.52
N GLU A 87 3.90 -12.44 -3.92
CA GLU A 87 3.87 -12.12 -2.49
C GLU A 87 3.81 -10.61 -2.29
N VAL A 88 2.84 -10.13 -1.50
CA VAL A 88 2.74 -8.72 -1.14
C VAL A 88 2.70 -8.58 0.38
N ARG A 89 3.64 -7.80 0.92
CA ARG A 89 3.68 -7.44 2.34
C ARG A 89 3.11 -6.04 2.54
N ILE A 90 2.17 -5.92 3.46
CA ILE A 90 1.58 -4.65 3.90
C ILE A 90 2.09 -4.39 5.31
N VAL A 91 2.70 -3.23 5.52
CA VAL A 91 3.33 -2.86 6.79
C VAL A 91 2.80 -1.51 7.24
N PHE A 92 2.14 -1.47 8.39
CA PHE A 92 1.76 -0.21 9.03
C PHE A 92 2.90 0.30 9.89
N VAL A 93 3.25 1.57 9.70
CA VAL A 93 4.43 2.18 10.30
C VAL A 93 4.11 3.48 10.99
N THR A 94 5.01 3.92 11.89
CA THR A 94 4.95 5.27 12.46
C THR A 94 5.48 6.31 11.47
N ASP A 95 5.26 7.59 11.78
CA ASP A 95 5.81 8.70 11.00
C ASP A 95 7.33 8.71 10.98
N GLU A 96 7.96 8.40 12.10
CA GLU A 96 9.42 8.37 12.22
C GLU A 96 10.02 7.29 11.32
N TYR A 97 9.41 6.10 11.32
CA TYR A 97 9.83 5.00 10.46
C TYR A 97 9.62 5.37 8.98
N MET A 98 8.45 5.92 8.65
CA MET A 98 8.14 6.36 7.29
C MET A 98 9.07 7.46 6.78
N ALA A 99 9.42 8.44 7.63
CA ALA A 99 10.38 9.48 7.30
C ALA A 99 11.78 8.90 7.03
N GLY A 100 12.18 7.87 7.80
CA GLY A 100 13.39 7.09 7.56
C GLY A 100 13.37 6.43 6.17
N LEU A 101 12.26 5.79 5.80
CA LEU A 101 12.11 5.21 4.45
C LEU A 101 12.16 6.28 3.36
N ASN A 102 11.43 7.37 3.52
CA ASN A 102 11.37 8.45 2.52
C ASN A 102 12.76 9.07 2.29
N THR A 103 13.54 9.24 3.35
CA THR A 103 14.93 9.72 3.27
C THR A 103 15.82 8.71 2.56
N ASN A 104 15.79 7.44 2.99
CA ASN A 104 16.70 6.41 2.50
C ASN A 104 16.45 6.00 1.06
N TYR A 105 15.19 6.01 0.61
CA TYR A 105 14.81 5.47 -0.70
C TYR A 105 14.34 6.53 -1.70
N ARG A 106 13.92 7.71 -1.25
CA ARG A 106 13.51 8.83 -2.14
C ARG A 106 14.38 10.07 -2.00
N ALA A 107 15.34 10.09 -1.07
CA ALA A 107 16.13 11.28 -0.73
C ALA A 107 15.26 12.50 -0.41
N LYS A 108 14.09 12.26 0.20
CA LYS A 108 13.12 13.29 0.61
C LYS A 108 13.03 13.33 2.13
N GLU A 109 13.15 14.53 2.70
CA GLU A 109 13.00 14.74 4.14
C GLU A 109 11.52 14.69 4.55
N GLY A 110 11.26 14.16 5.76
CA GLY A 110 9.93 14.08 6.34
C GLY A 110 9.13 12.83 5.98
N THR A 111 8.02 12.64 6.67
CA THR A 111 7.09 11.50 6.49
C THR A 111 6.21 11.68 5.24
N THR A 112 5.69 10.57 4.71
CA THR A 112 4.68 10.51 3.65
C THR A 112 3.58 9.55 4.09
N ASP A 113 2.49 9.45 3.35
CA ASP A 113 1.37 8.55 3.66
C ASP A 113 1.63 7.09 3.27
N VAL A 114 2.08 6.84 2.04
CA VAL A 114 2.31 5.49 1.52
C VAL A 114 3.58 5.42 0.66
N LEU A 115 4.29 4.30 0.77
CA LEU A 115 5.40 3.91 -0.11
C LEU A 115 5.21 2.48 -0.59
N SER A 116 5.42 2.24 -1.87
CA SER A 116 5.31 0.93 -2.49
C SER A 116 6.64 0.56 -3.15
N PHE A 117 7.13 -0.64 -2.85
CA PHE A 117 8.40 -1.18 -3.33
C PHE A 117 8.14 -2.45 -4.12
N ASP A 118 8.37 -2.41 -5.44
CA ASP A 118 8.47 -3.61 -6.25
C ASP A 118 9.86 -4.22 -6.06
N LEU A 119 9.94 -5.40 -5.43
CA LEU A 119 11.20 -6.11 -5.20
C LEU A 119 11.53 -7.04 -6.37
N GLY A 120 10.65 -7.14 -7.36
CA GLY A 120 10.81 -7.97 -8.55
C GLY A 120 10.80 -9.46 -8.24
N SER A 121 11.21 -10.25 -9.23
CA SER A 121 11.45 -11.69 -9.12
C SER A 121 12.94 -11.99 -9.21
N THR A 122 13.43 -12.92 -8.38
CA THR A 122 14.75 -13.52 -8.55
C THR A 122 14.59 -14.94 -9.09
N PRO A 123 15.53 -15.46 -9.90
CA PRO A 123 15.42 -16.82 -10.42
C PRO A 123 15.24 -17.85 -9.31
N GLY A 124 14.12 -18.58 -9.35
CA GLY A 124 13.77 -19.57 -8.32
C GLY A 124 13.03 -19.04 -7.10
N GLN A 125 12.67 -17.74 -7.07
CA GLN A 125 11.82 -17.15 -6.04
C GLN A 125 10.59 -16.48 -6.65
N PRO A 126 9.44 -16.47 -5.94
CA PRO A 126 8.27 -15.71 -6.36
C PRO A 126 8.59 -14.20 -6.47
N SER A 127 7.88 -13.50 -7.35
CA SER A 127 7.92 -12.03 -7.35
C SER A 127 7.36 -11.51 -6.02
N SER A 128 7.98 -10.45 -5.48
CA SER A 128 7.55 -9.87 -4.22
C SER A 128 7.43 -8.35 -4.27
N GLY A 129 6.52 -7.80 -3.48
CA GLY A 129 6.37 -6.36 -3.29
C GLY A 129 6.03 -6.03 -1.85
N GLU A 130 6.34 -4.79 -1.45
CA GLU A 130 6.04 -4.29 -0.11
C GLU A 130 5.32 -2.94 -0.19
N ILE A 131 4.35 -2.74 0.70
CA ILE A 131 3.61 -1.48 0.86
C ILE A 131 3.74 -1.06 2.31
N TYR A 132 4.24 0.14 2.53
CA TYR A 132 4.36 0.75 3.84
C TYR A 132 3.34 1.89 3.93
N ILE A 133 2.53 1.92 4.98
CA ILE A 133 1.50 2.94 5.21
C ILE A 133 1.73 3.58 6.58
N SER A 134 1.89 4.91 6.62
CA SER A 134 1.92 5.66 7.88
C SER A 134 0.49 5.78 8.42
N LEU A 135 0.14 5.00 9.44
CA LEU A 135 -1.19 5.12 10.08
C LEU A 135 -1.42 6.50 10.70
N PRO A 136 -0.45 7.13 11.38
CA PRO A 136 -0.63 8.50 11.87
C PRO A 136 -0.91 9.52 10.75
N GLN A 137 -0.30 9.37 9.57
CA GLN A 137 -0.67 10.22 8.42
C GLN A 137 -2.08 9.93 7.93
N ALA A 138 -2.43 8.66 7.77
CA ALA A 138 -3.77 8.25 7.33
C ALA A 138 -4.85 8.80 8.28
N GLU A 139 -4.62 8.79 9.59
CA GLU A 139 -5.53 9.39 10.58
C GLU A 139 -5.69 10.91 10.40
N ARG A 140 -4.58 11.63 10.16
CA ARG A 140 -4.62 13.08 9.91
C ARG A 140 -5.33 13.41 8.60
N GLN A 141 -5.11 12.61 7.56
CA GLN A 141 -5.77 12.75 6.26
C GLN A 141 -7.26 12.45 6.37
N ALA A 142 -7.63 11.36 7.04
CA ALA A 142 -9.01 10.98 7.30
C ALA A 142 -9.77 12.09 8.03
N LEU A 143 -9.16 12.69 9.07
CA LEU A 143 -9.73 13.83 9.77
C LEU A 143 -9.89 15.05 8.86
N ALA A 144 -8.86 15.39 8.07
CA ALA A 144 -8.90 16.55 7.16
C ALA A 144 -9.93 16.39 6.03
N LEU A 145 -10.18 15.16 5.61
CA LEU A 145 -11.17 14.80 4.57
C LEU A 145 -12.56 14.52 5.16
N THR A 146 -12.68 14.42 6.49
CA THR A 146 -13.92 14.06 7.19
C THR A 146 -14.45 12.69 6.75
N VAL A 147 -13.55 11.70 6.72
CA VAL A 147 -13.84 10.30 6.37
C VAL A 147 -13.39 9.36 7.49
N PRO A 148 -13.91 8.12 7.55
CA PRO A 148 -13.39 7.12 8.47
C PRO A 148 -11.92 6.81 8.20
N VAL A 149 -11.13 6.59 9.26
CA VAL A 149 -9.70 6.21 9.14
C VAL A 149 -9.54 4.95 8.28
N PHE A 150 -10.44 3.98 8.44
CA PHE A 150 -10.43 2.76 7.63
C PHE A 150 -10.56 3.07 6.14
N GLU A 151 -11.40 4.01 5.75
CA GLU A 151 -11.59 4.39 4.34
C GLU A 151 -10.28 4.96 3.76
N GLU A 152 -9.59 5.82 4.51
CA GLU A 152 -8.31 6.39 4.08
C GLU A 152 -7.21 5.33 4.01
N VAL A 153 -7.15 4.41 4.97
CA VAL A 153 -6.18 3.30 4.95
C VAL A 153 -6.44 2.36 3.77
N ALA A 154 -7.71 2.03 3.49
CA ALA A 154 -8.09 1.22 2.34
C ALA A 154 -7.71 1.92 1.03
N ARG A 155 -7.91 3.25 0.95
CA ARG A 155 -7.49 4.08 -0.19
C ARG A 155 -5.99 4.02 -0.42
N LEU A 156 -5.19 4.26 0.61
CA LEU A 156 -3.72 4.21 0.54
C LEU A 156 -3.23 2.81 0.16
N LEU A 157 -3.86 1.76 0.70
CA LEU A 157 -3.57 0.38 0.33
C LEU A 157 -3.86 0.11 -1.14
N THR A 158 -5.05 0.45 -1.63
CA THR A 158 -5.42 0.28 -3.05
C THR A 158 -4.47 1.06 -3.95
N HIS A 159 -4.16 2.31 -3.60
CA HIS A 159 -3.20 3.12 -4.34
C HIS A 159 -1.81 2.47 -4.41
N GLY A 160 -1.32 1.95 -3.27
CA GLY A 160 -0.05 1.22 -3.23
C GLY A 160 -0.05 -0.08 -4.03
N LEU A 161 -1.17 -0.81 -4.07
CA LEU A 161 -1.32 -2.01 -4.88
C LEU A 161 -1.34 -1.70 -6.37
N LEU A 162 -2.01 -0.61 -6.79
CA LEU A 162 -1.99 -0.16 -8.18
C LEU A 162 -0.56 0.18 -8.63
N HIS A 163 0.25 0.76 -7.76
CA HIS A 163 1.68 0.94 -8.04
C HIS A 163 2.42 -0.38 -8.28
N LEU A 164 2.20 -1.38 -7.42
CA LEU A 164 2.78 -2.71 -7.62
C LEU A 164 2.25 -3.41 -8.90
N ALA A 165 1.07 -3.02 -9.38
CA ALA A 165 0.53 -3.45 -10.67
C ALA A 165 1.09 -2.67 -11.89
N GLY A 166 2.02 -1.74 -11.66
CA GLY A 166 2.68 -0.97 -12.72
C GLY A 166 2.01 0.35 -13.08
N TRP A 167 1.03 0.81 -12.30
CA TRP A 167 0.45 2.15 -12.49
C TRP A 167 1.45 3.23 -12.06
N ILE A 168 1.49 4.33 -12.82
CA ILE A 168 2.33 5.50 -12.57
C ILE A 168 1.47 6.76 -12.59
N HIS A 169 1.88 7.83 -11.89
CA HIS A 169 1.14 9.11 -11.80
C HIS A 169 2.03 10.35 -11.95
N ASP A 170 3.08 10.28 -12.77
CA ASP A 170 4.02 11.41 -12.92
C ASP A 170 3.42 12.62 -13.66
N THR A 171 2.38 12.39 -14.44
CA THR A 171 1.59 13.44 -15.12
C THR A 171 0.22 13.59 -14.48
N ARG A 172 -0.40 14.76 -14.68
CA ARG A 172 -1.75 15.03 -14.16
C ARG A 172 -2.78 14.03 -14.67
N ASP A 173 -2.71 13.66 -15.95
CA ASP A 173 -3.70 12.75 -16.54
C ASP A 173 -3.53 11.33 -16.00
N GLN A 174 -2.29 10.88 -15.80
CA GLN A 174 -1.99 9.61 -15.16
C GLN A 174 -2.45 9.59 -13.69
N LEU A 175 -2.23 10.68 -12.96
CA LEU A 175 -2.73 10.85 -11.59
C LEU A 175 -4.24 10.71 -11.55
N LEU A 176 -4.97 11.45 -12.38
CA LEU A 176 -6.43 11.39 -12.43
C LEU A 176 -6.94 9.99 -12.80
N ALA A 177 -6.26 9.30 -13.74
CA ALA A 177 -6.61 7.94 -14.12
C ALA A 177 -6.44 6.96 -12.94
N MET A 178 -5.30 7.05 -12.24
CA MET A 178 -5.01 6.18 -11.09
C MET A 178 -5.89 6.48 -9.87
N GLU A 179 -6.19 7.75 -9.61
CA GLU A 179 -7.16 8.17 -8.59
C GLU A 179 -8.55 7.63 -8.92
N SER A 180 -8.99 7.72 -10.18
CA SER A 180 -10.28 7.17 -10.61
C SER A 180 -10.33 5.65 -10.46
N GLU A 181 -9.23 4.94 -10.74
CA GLU A 181 -9.17 3.49 -10.55
C GLU A 181 -9.14 3.11 -9.06
N THR A 182 -8.47 3.90 -8.23
CA THR A 182 -8.49 3.73 -6.76
C THR A 182 -9.93 3.86 -6.24
N GLU A 183 -10.64 4.90 -6.67
CA GLU A 183 -12.05 5.11 -6.32
C GLU A 183 -12.96 4.01 -6.84
N ARG A 184 -12.69 3.48 -8.04
CA ARG A 184 -13.48 2.39 -8.61
C ARG A 184 -13.47 1.18 -7.69
N PHE A 185 -12.32 0.83 -7.13
CA PHE A 185 -12.21 -0.26 -6.18
C PHE A 185 -12.86 0.06 -4.84
N LEU A 186 -12.66 1.26 -4.27
CA LEU A 186 -13.26 1.61 -2.96
C LEU A 186 -14.79 1.70 -2.98
N ASN A 187 -15.36 2.11 -4.11
CA ASN A 187 -16.82 2.21 -4.28
C ASN A 187 -17.46 0.88 -4.70
N ASP A 188 -16.68 -0.19 -4.85
CA ASP A 188 -17.25 -1.50 -5.15
C ASP A 188 -18.01 -2.04 -3.94
N THR A 189 -19.31 -2.24 -4.13
CA THR A 189 -20.27 -2.68 -3.11
C THR A 189 -19.92 -4.04 -2.50
N GLU A 190 -19.03 -4.82 -3.11
CA GLU A 190 -18.57 -6.10 -2.56
C GLU A 190 -17.63 -5.94 -1.36
N LEU A 191 -17.00 -4.77 -1.15
CA LEU A 191 -15.97 -4.61 -0.12
C LEU A 191 -16.51 -4.39 1.30
N ASN A 192 -17.82 -4.16 1.45
CA ASN A 192 -18.51 -3.95 2.73
C ASN A 192 -17.67 -3.09 3.71
N ILE A 193 -17.09 -2.00 3.19
CA ILE A 193 -16.26 -1.05 3.95
C ILE A 193 -17.12 -0.54 5.11
N PRO A 194 -16.75 -0.81 6.38
CA PRO A 194 -17.50 -0.29 7.51
C PRO A 194 -17.43 1.24 7.47
N LEU A 195 -18.58 1.86 7.26
CA LEU A 195 -18.81 3.31 7.37
C LEU A 195 -18.70 3.78 8.82
#